data_AF-A2FFL4-F1
#
_entry.id   AF-A2FFL4-F1
#
_cell.length_a   1.000
_cell.length_b   1.000
_cell.length_c   1.000
_cell.angle_alpha   90.00
_cell.angle_beta   90.00
_cell.angle_gamma   90.00
#
_symmetry.space_group_name_H-M   'P 1'
#
loop_
_entity.id
_entity.type
_entity.pdbx_description
1 polymer ?
#
loop_
_entity_poly.entity_id
_entity_poly.type
_entity_poly.pdbx_seq_one_letter_code
_entity_poly.pdbx_strand_id
1 'polypeptide(L)'
;MTENKDKVCLKALAPRLLELLLELGETTSESIATILINNLIQENPHSFSQETVRRRIYDVINVLSATGIIEKDGKKLNWRGLKRQNPGAEAEQAPKPNAPSPLVLKQRSLFLKLRILAAYKALIQKNFPNRKPPNALPARVMVFGTASNEIKTTRLGRHEIKIELRERPTHFFSPTDIILHVQFPPQLIHDLLEINPLFAKYSKEVIDHMLESQQNGMPV
;
A
#
# COMPACT_ATOMS: atom_id res chain seq x y z
N MET A 1 -17.00 47.01 -2.37
CA MET A 1 -16.72 45.79 -1.57
C MET A 1 -17.96 44.92 -1.63
N THR A 2 -18.04 44.00 -2.59
CA THR A 2 -19.17 43.09 -2.73
C THR A 2 -18.72 41.69 -2.31
N GLU A 3 -19.22 41.29 -1.14
CA GLU A 3 -18.96 39.99 -0.53
C GLU A 3 -19.44 38.85 -1.46
N ASN A 4 -18.56 37.88 -1.65
CA ASN A 4 -18.72 36.68 -2.44
C ASN A 4 -19.69 35.70 -1.77
N LYS A 5 -21.01 36.00 -1.79
CA LYS A 5 -22.02 35.31 -0.96
C LYS A 5 -22.57 33.97 -1.48
N ASP A 6 -22.30 33.55 -2.71
CA ASP A 6 -23.10 32.46 -3.32
C ASP A 6 -22.36 31.15 -3.63
N LYS A 7 -21.17 30.90 -3.05
CA LYS A 7 -20.39 29.70 -3.42
C LYS A 7 -20.45 28.62 -2.34
N VAL A 8 -21.53 27.84 -2.36
CA VAL A 8 -21.55 26.50 -1.75
C VAL A 8 -20.48 25.66 -2.43
N CYS A 9 -19.34 25.48 -1.77
CA CYS A 9 -18.23 24.73 -2.34
C CYS A 9 -18.33 23.24 -1.97
N LEU A 10 -17.94 22.37 -2.91
CA LEU A 10 -17.92 20.92 -2.69
C LEU A 10 -17.06 20.54 -1.48
N LYS A 11 -15.99 21.31 -1.21
CA LYS A 11 -15.11 21.14 -0.05
C LYS A 11 -15.84 21.27 1.28
N ALA A 12 -16.85 22.15 1.37
CA ALA A 12 -17.64 22.33 2.60
C ALA A 12 -18.73 21.26 2.76
N LEU A 13 -19.32 20.78 1.66
CA LEU A 13 -20.39 19.79 1.70
C LEU A 13 -19.90 18.36 1.87
N ALA A 14 -18.76 18.00 1.27
CA ALA A 14 -18.23 16.65 1.29
C ALA A 14 -18.06 16.05 2.70
N PRO A 15 -17.43 16.72 3.68
CA PRO A 15 -17.26 16.15 5.02
C PRO A 15 -18.60 15.94 5.74
N ARG A 16 -19.52 16.91 5.68
CA ARG A 16 -20.84 16.80 6.31
C ARG A 16 -21.69 15.67 5.71
N LEU A 17 -21.59 15.49 4.40
CA LEU A 17 -22.29 14.41 3.70
C LEU A 17 -21.71 13.03 4.09
N LEU A 18 -20.39 12.94 4.27
CA LEU A 18 -19.73 11.71 4.72
C LEU A 18 -20.11 11.36 6.17
N GLU A 19 -20.17 12.34 7.07
CA GLU A 19 -20.61 12.15 8.46
C GLU A 19 -22.05 11.59 8.50
N LEU A 20 -22.98 12.21 7.77
CA LEU A 20 -24.36 11.74 7.71
C LEU A 20 -24.51 10.34 7.11
N LEU A 21 -23.73 10.02 6.07
CA LEU A 21 -23.71 8.68 5.49
C LEU A 21 -23.15 7.63 6.46
N LEU A 22 -22.16 8.00 7.27
CA LEU A 22 -21.57 7.13 8.27
C LEU A 22 -22.56 6.85 9.40
N GLU A 23 -23.32 7.86 9.83
CA GLU A 23 -24.32 7.72 10.91
C GLU A 23 -25.54 6.91 10.46
N LEU A 24 -26.03 7.13 9.23
CA LEU A 24 -27.25 6.48 8.74
C LEU A 24 -26.99 5.08 8.16
N GLY A 25 -25.79 4.82 7.61
CA GLY A 25 -25.39 3.55 7.02
C GLY A 25 -26.07 3.24 5.68
N GLU A 26 -27.40 3.16 5.66
CA GLU A 26 -28.26 2.98 4.48
C GLU A 26 -29.24 4.14 4.37
N THR A 27 -29.27 4.83 3.24
CA THR A 27 -30.14 5.99 3.05
C THR A 27 -30.42 6.25 1.56
N THR A 28 -31.14 7.32 1.24
CA THR A 28 -31.44 7.72 -0.14
C THR A 28 -30.89 9.09 -0.45
N SER A 29 -30.54 9.33 -1.72
CA SER A 29 -30.02 10.62 -2.17
C SER A 29 -30.95 11.80 -1.82
N GLU A 30 -32.26 11.57 -1.84
CA GLU A 30 -33.28 12.57 -1.55
C GLU A 30 -33.39 12.86 -0.05
N SER A 31 -33.29 11.82 0.79
CA SER A 31 -33.28 11.98 2.25
C SER A 31 -32.04 12.75 2.71
N ILE A 32 -30.86 12.37 2.24
CA ILE A 32 -29.60 13.09 2.54
C ILE A 32 -29.69 14.56 2.10
N ALA A 33 -30.18 14.80 0.88
CA ALA A 33 -30.32 16.16 0.37
C ALA A 33 -31.22 17.01 1.27
N THR A 34 -32.34 16.45 1.72
CA THR A 34 -33.29 17.16 2.59
C THR A 34 -32.69 17.46 3.96
N ILE A 35 -31.99 16.50 4.58
CA ILE A 35 -31.34 16.68 5.88
C ILE A 35 -30.25 17.76 5.80
N LEU A 36 -29.37 17.70 4.79
CA LEU A 36 -28.30 18.69 4.62
C LEU A 36 -28.84 20.10 4.34
N ILE A 37 -29.90 20.22 3.53
CA ILE A 37 -30.54 21.50 3.24
C ILE A 37 -31.16 22.09 4.52
N ASN A 38 -31.84 21.28 5.33
CA ASN A 38 -32.43 21.73 6.59
C ASN A 38 -31.35 22.20 7.57
N ASN A 39 -30.25 21.47 7.71
CA ASN A 39 -29.13 21.85 8.57
C ASN A 39 -28.49 23.17 8.09
N LEU A 40 -28.32 23.35 6.78
CA LEU A 40 -27.74 24.58 6.22
C LEU A 40 -28.67 25.79 6.32
N ILE A 41 -29.98 25.60 6.18
CA ILE A 41 -30.98 26.67 6.37
C ILE A 41 -31.04 27.10 7.83
N GLN A 42 -30.92 26.18 8.78
CA GLN A 42 -30.83 26.52 10.21
C GLN A 42 -29.59 27.35 10.53
N GLU A 43 -28.44 27.01 9.95
CA GLU A 43 -27.20 27.76 10.15
C GLU A 43 -27.22 29.12 9.43
N ASN A 44 -27.79 29.20 8.23
CA ASN A 44 -27.79 30.41 7.40
C ASN A 44 -29.06 30.51 6.52
N PRO A 45 -30.17 31.06 7.04
CA PRO A 45 -31.48 31.06 6.37
C PRO A 45 -31.56 31.80 5.01
N HIS A 46 -30.61 32.69 4.71
CA HIS A 46 -30.67 33.59 3.55
C HIS A 46 -29.49 33.44 2.58
N SER A 47 -28.62 32.46 2.78
CA SER A 47 -27.35 32.41 2.05
C SER A 47 -27.36 31.50 0.83
N PHE A 48 -28.27 30.52 0.73
CA PHE A 48 -28.19 29.49 -0.30
C PHE A 48 -29.57 29.11 -0.87
N SER A 49 -29.67 29.01 -2.19
CA SER A 49 -30.84 28.39 -2.82
C SER A 49 -30.79 26.87 -2.68
N GLN A 50 -31.91 26.26 -2.27
CA GLN A 50 -32.03 24.81 -2.10
C GLN A 50 -31.63 24.03 -3.35
N GLU A 51 -31.94 24.57 -4.54
CA GLU A 51 -31.60 23.98 -5.83
C GLU A 51 -30.10 23.90 -6.06
N THR A 52 -29.34 24.94 -5.69
CA THR A 52 -27.88 24.96 -5.80
C THR A 52 -27.25 23.93 -4.88
N VAL A 53 -27.73 23.83 -3.64
CA VAL A 53 -27.24 22.83 -2.68
C VAL A 53 -27.53 21.41 -3.15
N ARG A 54 -28.75 21.13 -3.62
CA ARG A 54 -29.12 19.82 -4.18
C ARG A 54 -28.17 19.38 -5.30
N ARG A 55 -27.89 20.29 -6.25
CA ARG A 55 -26.96 19.99 -7.35
C ARG A 55 -25.58 19.60 -6.85
N ARG A 56 -25.04 20.32 -5.85
CA ARG A 56 -23.72 20.02 -5.29
C ARG A 56 -23.68 18.74 -4.48
N ILE A 57 -24.77 18.38 -3.81
CA ILE A 57 -24.88 17.10 -3.10
C ILE A 57 -24.79 15.93 -4.08
N TYR A 58 -25.45 16.02 -5.24
CA TYR A 58 -25.34 14.99 -6.27
C TYR A 58 -23.95 14.91 -6.89
N ASP A 59 -23.26 16.05 -7.09
CA ASP A 59 -21.86 16.07 -7.52
C ASP A 59 -20.98 15.29 -6.52
N VAL A 60 -21.13 15.54 -5.22
CA VAL A 60 -20.40 14.83 -4.16
C VAL A 60 -20.73 13.33 -4.17
N ILE A 61 -22.02 12.96 -4.23
CA ILE A 61 -22.45 11.55 -4.26
C ILE A 61 -21.84 10.83 -5.46
N ASN A 62 -21.87 11.43 -6.65
CA ASN A 62 -21.31 10.80 -7.84
C ASN A 62 -19.79 10.59 -7.73
N VAL A 63 -19.06 11.55 -7.16
CA VAL A 63 -17.62 11.41 -6.89
C VAL A 63 -17.34 10.33 -5.84
N LEU A 64 -18.11 10.29 -4.75
CA LEU A 64 -17.97 9.26 -3.72
C LEU A 64 -18.30 7.85 -4.24
N SER A 65 -19.27 7.75 -5.16
CA SER A 65 -19.61 6.49 -5.82
C SER A 65 -18.50 6.04 -6.76
N ALA A 66 -17.93 6.96 -7.55
CA ALA A 66 -16.82 6.66 -8.47
C ALA A 66 -15.53 6.25 -7.74
N THR A 67 -15.31 6.77 -6.54
CA THR A 67 -14.17 6.40 -5.67
C THR A 67 -14.41 5.11 -4.87
N GLY A 68 -15.59 4.48 -5.01
CA GLY A 68 -15.92 3.22 -4.34
C GLY A 68 -16.12 3.33 -2.82
N ILE A 69 -16.30 4.55 -2.30
CA ILE A 69 -16.58 4.81 -0.87
C ILE A 69 -18.06 4.51 -0.55
N ILE A 70 -18.95 4.78 -1.50
CA ILE A 70 -20.38 4.47 -1.42
C ILE A 70 -20.83 3.62 -2.59
N GLU A 71 -21.85 2.81 -2.37
CA GLU A 71 -22.57 2.09 -3.40
C GLU A 71 -23.90 2.78 -3.70
N LYS A 72 -24.20 2.93 -4.99
CA LYS A 72 -25.43 3.54 -5.47
C LYS A 72 -26.24 2.52 -6.27
N ASP A 73 -27.29 2.00 -5.66
CA ASP A 73 -28.28 1.17 -6.34
C ASP A 73 -29.54 1.99 -6.62
N GLY A 74 -29.58 2.61 -7.80
CA GLY A 74 -30.62 3.56 -8.20
C GLY A 74 -30.68 4.77 -7.26
N LYS A 75 -31.67 4.78 -6.36
CA LYS A 75 -31.89 5.84 -5.35
C LYS A 75 -31.32 5.52 -3.97
N LYS A 76 -30.91 4.28 -3.71
CA LYS A 76 -30.34 3.83 -2.44
C LYS A 76 -28.84 4.08 -2.41
N LEU A 77 -28.34 4.48 -1.25
CA LEU A 77 -26.95 4.77 -0.96
C LEU A 77 -26.53 3.94 0.24
N ASN A 78 -25.53 3.09 0.04
CA ASN A 78 -24.96 2.25 1.08
C ASN A 78 -23.50 2.64 1.33
N TRP A 79 -23.15 2.85 2.59
CA TRP A 79 -21.77 3.14 2.99
C TRP A 79 -20.89 1.89 2.89
N ARG A 80 -19.88 1.90 2.01
CA ARG A 80 -18.90 0.80 1.86
C ARG A 80 -17.58 1.04 2.61
N GLY A 81 -17.35 2.26 3.07
CA GLY A 81 -16.18 2.66 3.86
C GLY A 81 -15.03 3.21 3.03
N LEU A 82 -14.09 3.89 3.70
CA LEU A 82 -12.89 4.47 3.08
C LEU A 82 -11.89 3.34 2.74
N LYS A 83 -12.10 2.63 1.63
CA LYS A 83 -11.03 1.80 1.07
C LYS A 83 -9.89 2.75 0.71
N ARG A 84 -8.73 2.62 1.37
CA ARG A 84 -7.48 3.28 0.97
C ARG A 84 -7.10 2.77 -0.43
N GLN A 85 -7.74 3.30 -1.46
CA GLN A 85 -7.41 2.97 -2.84
C GLN A 85 -6.32 3.94 -3.28
N ASN A 86 -5.15 3.37 -3.55
CA ASN A 86 -4.12 4.03 -4.33
C ASN A 86 -4.76 4.50 -5.65
N PRO A 87 -4.55 5.76 -6.09
CA PRO A 87 -5.17 6.32 -7.30
C PRO A 87 -4.70 5.70 -8.65
N GLY A 88 -4.33 4.42 -8.67
CA GLY A 88 -3.95 3.68 -9.90
C GLY A 88 -4.65 2.33 -10.05
N ALA A 89 -5.65 2.02 -9.22
CA ALA A 89 -6.52 0.86 -9.42
C ALA A 89 -7.67 1.26 -10.36
N GLU A 90 -7.32 1.60 -11.60
CA GLU A 90 -8.30 1.84 -12.66
C GLU A 90 -9.07 0.56 -12.99
N ALA A 91 -10.39 0.75 -13.10
CA ALA A 91 -11.38 -0.14 -13.69
C ALA A 91 -11.57 -1.51 -13.02
N GLU A 92 -12.84 -1.83 -12.77
CA GLU A 92 -13.35 -3.19 -12.74
C GLU A 92 -13.03 -3.89 -14.08
N GLN A 93 -11.78 -4.29 -14.25
CA GLN A 93 -11.46 -5.34 -15.20
C GLN A 93 -12.09 -6.60 -14.64
N ALA A 94 -12.99 -7.23 -15.42
CA ALA A 94 -13.48 -8.57 -15.16
C ALA A 94 -12.33 -9.43 -14.61
N PRO A 95 -12.54 -10.20 -13.54
CA PRO A 95 -11.48 -10.92 -12.87
C PRO A 95 -10.71 -11.73 -13.92
N LYS A 96 -9.44 -11.36 -14.16
CA LYS A 96 -8.57 -12.19 -14.99
C LYS A 96 -8.66 -13.60 -14.40
N PRO A 97 -8.98 -14.63 -15.18
CA PRO A 97 -9.34 -15.95 -14.64
C PRO A 97 -8.24 -16.59 -13.77
N ASN A 98 -7.00 -16.07 -13.86
CA ASN A 98 -5.84 -16.55 -13.11
C ASN A 98 -5.23 -15.51 -12.15
N ALA A 99 -5.88 -14.38 -11.89
CA ALA A 99 -5.37 -13.40 -10.93
C ALA A 99 -5.56 -13.93 -9.49
N PRO A 100 -4.49 -14.05 -8.68
CA PRO A 100 -4.62 -14.47 -7.29
C PRO A 100 -5.50 -13.48 -6.53
N SER A 101 -6.36 -14.00 -5.66
CA SER A 101 -7.25 -13.17 -4.87
C SER A 101 -6.46 -12.19 -3.97
N PRO A 102 -7.04 -11.05 -3.58
CA PRO A 102 -6.36 -10.09 -2.71
C PRO A 102 -5.87 -10.69 -1.38
N LEU A 103 -6.57 -11.71 -0.87
CA LEU A 103 -6.18 -12.44 0.33
C LEU A 103 -4.87 -13.21 0.12
N VAL A 104 -4.75 -13.91 -1.02
CA VAL A 104 -3.53 -14.66 -1.39
C VAL A 104 -2.34 -13.72 -1.54
N LEU A 105 -2.52 -12.55 -2.15
CA LEU A 105 -1.45 -11.54 -2.29
C LEU A 105 -1.00 -11.02 -0.92
N LYS A 106 -1.94 -10.75 -0.01
CA LYS A 106 -1.62 -10.33 1.36
C LYS A 106 -0.87 -11.41 2.13
N GLN A 107 -1.29 -12.67 1.98
CA GLN A 107 -0.65 -13.82 2.60
C GLN A 107 0.79 -14.00 2.08
N ARG A 108 1.03 -13.93 0.77
CA ARG A 108 2.38 -13.92 0.19
C ARG A 108 3.24 -12.78 0.73
N SER A 109 2.69 -11.58 0.83
CA SER A 109 3.39 -10.42 1.39
C SER A 109 3.76 -10.62 2.86
N LEU A 110 2.87 -11.22 3.65
CA LEU A 110 3.14 -11.55 5.05
C LEU A 110 4.30 -12.54 5.17
N PHE A 111 4.28 -13.64 4.43
CA PHE A 111 5.35 -14.64 4.47
C PHE A 111 6.69 -14.09 4.03
N LEU A 112 6.70 -13.30 2.94
CA LEU A 112 7.92 -12.62 2.49
C LEU A 112 8.50 -11.73 3.60
N LYS A 113 7.66 -10.95 4.29
CA LYS A 113 8.10 -10.09 5.40
C LYS A 113 8.62 -10.88 6.59
N LEU A 114 7.96 -11.98 6.97
CA LEU A 114 8.40 -12.86 8.05
C LEU A 114 9.76 -13.48 7.71
N ARG A 115 9.93 -13.95 6.47
CA ARG A 115 11.18 -14.52 5.98
C ARG A 115 12.33 -13.52 6.04
N ILE A 116 12.10 -12.29 5.55
CA ILE A 116 13.07 -11.20 5.61
C ILE A 116 13.43 -10.88 7.07
N LEU A 117 12.44 -10.78 7.95
CA LEU A 117 12.65 -10.50 9.37
C LEU A 117 13.50 -11.57 10.04
N ALA A 118 13.17 -12.86 9.82
CA ALA A 118 13.90 -13.98 10.39
C ALA A 118 15.34 -14.03 9.86
N ALA A 119 15.53 -13.82 8.55
CA ALA A 119 16.86 -13.78 7.93
C ALA A 119 17.72 -12.63 8.50
N TYR A 120 17.15 -11.45 8.72
CA TYR A 120 17.86 -10.35 9.38
C TYR A 120 18.23 -10.67 10.82
N LYS A 121 17.31 -11.24 11.61
CA LYS A 121 17.60 -11.66 12.98
C LYS A 121 18.70 -12.72 13.02
N ALA A 122 18.66 -13.70 12.12
CA ALA A 122 19.68 -14.73 11.99
C ALA A 122 21.04 -14.13 11.60
N LEU A 123 21.06 -13.18 10.65
CA LEU A 123 22.27 -12.47 10.25
C LEU A 123 22.88 -11.69 11.42
N ILE A 124 22.04 -10.99 12.18
CA ILE A 124 22.47 -10.25 13.37
C ILE A 124 23.02 -11.22 14.40
N GLN A 125 22.30 -12.28 14.77
CA GLN A 125 22.76 -13.26 15.76
C GLN A 125 24.09 -13.91 15.37
N LYS A 126 24.28 -14.21 14.08
CA LYS A 126 25.54 -14.74 13.54
C LYS A 126 26.69 -13.73 13.59
N ASN A 127 26.43 -12.47 13.25
CA ASN A 127 27.49 -11.46 13.10
C ASN A 127 27.75 -10.63 14.36
N PHE A 128 26.80 -10.55 15.29
CA PHE A 128 26.89 -9.77 16.53
C PHE A 128 28.08 -10.15 17.44
N PRO A 129 28.37 -11.44 17.69
CA PRO A 129 29.53 -11.79 18.52
C PRO A 129 30.88 -11.61 17.80
N ASN A 130 30.86 -11.41 16.47
CA ASN A 130 32.07 -11.35 15.66
C ASN A 130 32.53 -9.90 15.45
N ARG A 131 33.85 -9.67 15.46
CA ARG A 131 34.40 -8.36 15.10
C ARG A 131 34.15 -8.11 13.60
N LYS A 132 33.64 -6.92 13.27
CA LYS A 132 33.37 -6.53 11.89
C LYS A 132 34.66 -6.63 11.05
N PRO A 133 34.70 -7.45 9.98
CA PRO A 133 35.86 -7.52 9.11
C PRO A 133 36.01 -6.22 8.31
N PRO A 134 37.23 -5.86 7.86
CA PRO A 134 37.49 -4.63 7.13
C PRO A 134 36.69 -4.52 5.81
N ASN A 135 36.42 -5.66 5.17
CA ASN A 135 35.68 -5.73 3.89
C ASN A 135 34.17 -6.01 4.09
N ALA A 136 33.63 -5.73 5.27
CA ALA A 136 32.21 -5.95 5.55
C ALA A 136 31.33 -4.94 4.80
N LEU A 137 30.41 -5.46 3.99
CA LEU A 137 29.36 -4.66 3.36
C LEU A 137 28.22 -4.39 4.34
N PRO A 138 27.61 -3.19 4.31
CA PRO A 138 26.38 -2.92 5.04
C PRO A 138 25.23 -3.73 4.44
N ALA A 139 24.26 -4.11 5.28
CA ALA A 139 23.11 -4.90 4.86
C ALA A 139 22.21 -4.21 3.81
N ARG A 140 22.12 -2.88 3.85
CA ARG A 140 21.35 -2.10 2.87
C ARG A 140 22.25 -1.67 1.72
N VAL A 141 22.57 -2.62 0.84
CA VAL A 141 23.35 -2.39 -0.37
C VAL A 141 22.61 -2.99 -1.56
N MET A 142 22.73 -2.34 -2.71
CA MET A 142 22.34 -2.93 -4.00
C MET A 142 23.59 -3.45 -4.68
N VAL A 143 23.52 -4.66 -5.21
CA VAL A 143 24.63 -5.30 -5.93
C VAL A 143 24.19 -5.54 -7.35
N PHE A 144 25.03 -5.19 -8.32
CA PHE A 144 24.82 -5.54 -9.71
C PHE A 144 26.03 -6.30 -10.22
N GLY A 145 25.78 -7.39 -10.93
CA GLY A 145 26.80 -8.20 -11.59
C GLY A 145 27.03 -7.68 -13.01
N THR A 146 28.29 -7.56 -13.41
CA THR A 146 28.68 -7.22 -14.78
C THR A 146 29.84 -8.11 -15.20
N ALA A 147 29.91 -8.46 -16.48
CA ALA A 147 31.06 -9.18 -17.06
C ALA A 147 32.23 -8.24 -17.36
N SER A 148 31.98 -6.92 -17.39
CA SER A 148 33.01 -5.90 -17.62
C SER A 148 33.79 -5.63 -16.34
N ASN A 149 35.12 -5.81 -16.40
CA ASN A 149 36.03 -5.40 -15.34
C ASN A 149 36.26 -3.88 -15.31
N GLU A 150 35.89 -3.18 -16.39
CA GLU A 150 35.96 -1.72 -16.45
C GLU A 150 34.65 -1.09 -16.01
N ILE A 151 34.69 -0.41 -14.86
CA ILE A 151 33.57 0.32 -14.28
C ILE A 151 34.02 1.75 -14.04
N LYS A 152 33.35 2.71 -14.66
CA LYS A 152 33.59 4.13 -14.39
C LYS A 152 32.46 4.66 -13.54
N THR A 153 32.80 5.22 -12.39
CA THR A 153 31.83 5.81 -11.45
C THR A 153 32.07 7.30 -11.33
N THR A 154 31.05 8.10 -11.63
CA THR A 154 31.09 9.56 -11.52
C THR A 154 29.98 10.02 -10.60
N ARG A 155 30.33 10.74 -9.53
CA ARG A 155 29.33 11.31 -8.62
C ARG A 155 28.80 12.63 -9.20
N LEU A 156 27.52 12.68 -9.53
CA LEU A 156 26.83 13.87 -10.00
C LEU A 156 26.15 14.54 -8.80
N GLY A 157 26.85 15.43 -8.10
CA GLY A 157 26.30 16.14 -6.94
C GLY A 157 26.07 15.25 -5.69
N ARG A 158 25.07 15.60 -4.88
CA ARG A 158 24.90 15.00 -3.55
C ARG A 158 24.24 13.63 -3.56
N HIS A 159 23.29 13.40 -4.47
CA HIS A 159 22.39 12.24 -4.45
C HIS A 159 22.40 11.41 -5.75
N GLU A 160 23.24 11.75 -6.72
CA GLU A 160 23.29 11.03 -7.99
C GLU A 160 24.69 10.48 -8.24
N ILE A 161 24.74 9.24 -8.70
CA ILE A 161 25.96 8.54 -9.10
C ILE A 161 25.68 7.95 -10.47
N LYS A 162 26.48 8.35 -11.44
CA LYS A 162 26.51 7.77 -12.78
C LYS A 162 27.51 6.63 -12.79
N ILE A 163 27.06 5.46 -13.22
CA ILE A 163 27.92 4.29 -13.42
C ILE A 163 27.90 3.99 -14.91
N GLU A 164 29.05 4.10 -15.56
CA GLU A 164 29.23 3.77 -16.95
C GLU A 164 29.91 2.41 -17.07
N LEU A 165 29.24 1.52 -17.79
CA LEU A 165 29.66 0.15 -18.04
C LEU A 165 29.81 -0.03 -19.56
N ARG A 166 30.82 -0.78 -19.99
CA ARG A 166 30.95 -1.15 -21.41
C ARG A 166 29.85 -2.11 -21.86
N GLU A 167 29.42 -2.96 -20.94
CA GLU A 167 28.39 -3.99 -21.16
C GLU A 167 27.23 -3.82 -20.19
N ARG A 168 26.05 -4.33 -20.57
CA ARG A 168 24.87 -4.27 -19.70
C ARG A 168 25.08 -5.17 -18.48
N PRO A 169 24.62 -4.75 -17.28
CA PRO A 169 24.61 -5.62 -16.11
C PRO A 169 23.86 -6.92 -16.39
N THR A 170 24.39 -8.04 -15.93
CA THR A 170 23.77 -9.36 -16.09
C THR A 170 22.78 -9.65 -14.98
N HIS A 171 23.03 -9.12 -13.77
CA HIS A 171 22.21 -9.37 -12.59
C HIS A 171 22.08 -8.11 -11.75
N PHE A 172 20.94 -7.96 -11.09
CA PHE A 172 20.68 -6.92 -10.11
C PHE A 172 20.05 -7.54 -8.88
N PHE A 173 20.61 -7.25 -7.72
CA PHE A 173 20.16 -7.73 -6.42
C PHE A 173 19.84 -6.53 -5.53
N SER A 174 18.57 -6.41 -5.16
CA SER A 174 18.15 -5.49 -4.12
C SER A 174 18.63 -5.98 -2.74
N PRO A 175 18.62 -5.12 -1.70
CA PRO A 175 18.93 -5.54 -0.34
C PRO A 175 18.10 -6.75 0.14
N THR A 176 16.84 -6.83 -0.33
CA THR A 176 15.92 -7.92 -0.01
C THR A 176 16.34 -9.21 -0.69
N ASP A 177 16.78 -9.14 -1.95
CA ASP A 177 17.23 -10.31 -2.68
C ASP A 177 18.47 -10.87 -2.01
N ILE A 178 19.44 -10.02 -1.68
CA ILE A 178 20.68 -10.41 -1.00
C ILE A 178 20.38 -11.16 0.29
N ILE A 179 19.57 -10.59 1.20
CA ILE A 179 19.30 -11.24 2.50
C ILE A 179 18.56 -12.57 2.35
N LEU A 180 17.71 -12.70 1.34
CA LEU A 180 16.97 -13.94 1.06
C LEU A 180 17.81 -15.01 0.37
N HIS A 181 18.90 -14.63 -0.31
CA HIS A 181 19.89 -15.56 -0.86
C HIS A 181 20.91 -16.03 0.18
N VAL A 182 21.02 -15.37 1.33
CA VAL A 182 21.88 -15.87 2.43
C VAL A 182 21.22 -17.11 3.04
N GLN A 183 21.96 -18.23 3.01
CA GLN A 183 21.49 -19.48 3.59
C GLN A 183 21.65 -19.46 5.11
N PHE A 184 20.56 -19.74 5.82
CA PHE A 184 20.52 -19.93 7.26
C PHE A 184 19.98 -21.33 7.58
N PRO A 185 20.44 -21.98 8.66
CA PRO A 185 19.88 -23.24 9.11
C PRO A 185 18.37 -23.12 9.37
N PRO A 186 17.52 -24.04 8.86
CA PRO A 186 16.08 -23.99 9.11
C PRO A 186 15.71 -23.97 10.59
N GLN A 187 16.46 -24.71 11.41
CA GLN A 187 16.26 -24.72 12.87
C GLN A 187 16.45 -23.34 13.49
N LEU A 188 17.46 -22.58 13.06
CA LEU A 188 17.68 -21.23 13.56
C LEU A 188 16.50 -20.31 13.21
N ILE A 189 15.96 -20.44 12.00
CA ILE A 189 14.79 -19.65 11.56
C ILE A 189 13.55 -20.04 12.36
N HIS A 190 13.34 -21.33 12.58
CA HIS A 190 12.26 -21.85 13.42
C HIS A 190 12.31 -21.22 14.82
N ASP A 191 13.45 -21.35 15.49
CA ASP A 191 13.64 -20.85 16.87
C ASP A 191 13.42 -19.34 16.95
N LEU A 192 13.86 -18.59 15.93
CA LEU A 192 13.68 -17.13 15.88
C LEU A 192 12.22 -16.68 15.69
N LEU A 193 11.40 -17.49 15.01
CA LEU A 193 9.97 -17.23 14.83
C LEU A 193 9.17 -17.64 16.07
N GLU A 194 9.56 -18.72 16.74
CA GLU A 194 8.92 -19.20 17.97
C GLU A 194 9.04 -18.24 19.16
N ILE A 195 10.07 -17.37 19.17
CA ILE A 195 10.22 -16.33 20.22
C ILE A 195 8.96 -15.46 20.35
N ASN A 196 8.23 -15.23 19.26
CA ASN A 196 6.99 -14.45 19.29
C ASN A 196 5.79 -15.35 18.98
N PRO A 197 4.82 -15.49 19.91
CA PRO A 197 3.62 -16.31 19.69
C PRO A 197 2.82 -15.93 18.43
N LEU A 198 2.87 -14.66 18.00
CA LEU A 198 2.20 -14.21 16.77
C LEU A 198 2.84 -14.76 15.49
N PHE A 199 4.14 -15.08 15.53
CA PHE A 199 4.92 -15.58 14.40
C PHE A 199 5.07 -17.10 14.43
N ALA A 200 5.08 -17.72 15.62
CA ALA A 200 5.15 -19.17 15.83
C ALA A 200 4.21 -19.96 14.92
N LYS A 201 2.93 -19.54 14.83
CA LYS A 201 1.91 -20.17 13.97
C LYS A 201 2.26 -20.22 12.47
N TYR A 202 3.21 -19.40 12.01
CA TYR A 202 3.64 -19.34 10.61
C TYR A 202 5.02 -19.97 10.39
N SER A 203 5.68 -20.46 11.45
CA SER A 203 7.06 -20.97 11.42
C SER A 203 7.25 -22.07 10.37
N LYS A 204 6.37 -23.08 10.40
CA LYS A 204 6.40 -24.21 9.47
C LYS A 204 6.25 -23.77 8.01
N GLU A 205 5.22 -22.99 7.71
CA GLU A 205 4.94 -22.52 6.34
C GLU A 205 6.06 -21.64 5.78
N VAL A 206 6.70 -20.81 6.62
CA VAL A 206 7.86 -20.00 6.20
C VAL A 206 9.04 -20.89 5.84
N ILE A 207 9.30 -21.95 6.62
CA ILE A 207 10.41 -22.89 6.37
C ILE A 207 10.14 -23.71 5.11
N ASP A 208 8.92 -24.20 4.92
CA ASP A 208 8.54 -24.96 3.73
C ASP A 208 8.76 -24.11 2.47
N HIS A 209 8.29 -22.87 2.46
CA HIS A 209 8.51 -21.93 1.36
C HIS A 209 9.99 -21.54 1.17
N MET A 210 10.81 -21.57 2.23
CA MET A 210 12.26 -21.41 2.12
C MET A 210 12.89 -22.58 1.37
N LEU A 211 12.56 -23.81 1.75
CA LEU A 211 13.10 -25.02 1.14
C LEU A 211 12.67 -25.17 -0.32
N GLU A 212 11.40 -24.88 -0.64
CA GLU A 212 10.89 -24.88 -2.01
C GLU A 212 11.63 -23.88 -2.92
N SER A 213 11.93 -22.69 -2.40
CA SER A 213 12.69 -21.68 -3.16
C SER A 213 14.15 -22.08 -3.41
N GLN A 214 14.73 -22.95 -2.59
CA GLN A 214 16.10 -23.44 -2.76
C GLN A 214 16.17 -24.60 -3.77
N GLN A 215 15.12 -25.41 -3.88
CA GLN A 215 15.08 -26.56 -4.79
C GLN A 215 14.73 -26.19 -6.23
N ASN A 216 13.90 -25.15 -6.43
CA ASN A 216 13.38 -24.83 -7.77
C ASN A 216 14.20 -23.83 -8.59
N GLY A 217 15.30 -23.29 -8.06
CA GLY A 217 16.13 -22.30 -8.78
C GLY A 217 15.36 -21.07 -9.28
N MET A 218 14.16 -20.83 -8.75
CA MET A 218 13.28 -19.75 -9.18
C MET A 218 13.78 -18.44 -8.56
N PRO A 219 13.90 -17.36 -9.36
CA PRO A 219 14.17 -16.04 -8.81
C PRO A 219 13.01 -15.63 -7.89
N VAL A 220 13.38 -15.14 -6.71
CA VAL A 220 12.46 -14.55 -5.69
C VAL A 220 11.78 -13.31 -6.24
#